data_AF-A0A1G1ABC9-F1
#
_entry.id   AF-A0A1G1ABC9-F1
#
_cell.length_a   1.000
_cell.length_b   1.000
_cell.length_c   1.000
_cell.angle_alpha   90.00
_cell.angle_beta   90.00
_cell.angle_gamma   90.00
#
_symmetry.space_group_name_H-M   'P 1'
#
loop_
_entity.id
_entity.type
_entity.pdbx_description
1 polymer ?
#
loop_
_entity_poly.entity_id
_entity_poly.type
_entity_poly.pdbx_seq_one_letter_code
_entity_poly.pdbx_strand_id
1 'polypeptide(L)'
;MDILRILLPIVISHVVILVVIIIVIRRLLLSDTMSAVERIRQVEADVRKKEEAIRRDIEEHEKDFAKKKTEAEQELQKHREASEKEVSKMREQVLSDAKKEGERVIDQAKKNEEKIRQQIVQDMEEKAVNYGGEVFKLVFSDELAEQIDGKFIDELLDALEQIDSSSITVDASTADFKSSRPIAPEQKVRLEKLLDEKFGAKVKIQEKIDENLLAGVVLKLGSLEIDGSLLNRFNEAAVEVKKNIKF
;
A
#
# COMPACT_ATOMS: atom_id res chain seq x y z
N MET A 1 -14.28 -143.84 -24.47
CA MET A 1 -13.40 -142.64 -24.33
C MET A 1 -13.99 -141.47 -25.12
N ASP A 2 -15.32 -141.35 -25.15
CA ASP A 2 -16.02 -140.60 -26.21
C ASP A 2 -16.62 -139.29 -25.70
N ILE A 3 -16.91 -139.21 -24.39
CA ILE A 3 -17.43 -138.01 -23.73
C ILE A 3 -16.38 -136.89 -23.65
N LEU A 4 -15.10 -137.24 -23.46
CA LEU A 4 -13.99 -136.29 -23.36
C LEU A 4 -13.66 -135.62 -24.72
N ARG A 5 -13.84 -136.34 -25.84
CA ARG A 5 -13.67 -135.81 -27.20
C ARG A 5 -14.75 -134.79 -27.58
N ILE A 6 -15.94 -134.88 -26.98
CA ILE A 6 -17.06 -133.96 -27.23
C ILE A 6 -17.04 -132.75 -26.27
N LEU A 7 -16.60 -132.95 -25.01
CA LEU A 7 -16.51 -131.86 -24.02
C LEU A 7 -15.39 -130.85 -24.30
N LEU A 8 -14.21 -131.32 -24.76
CA LEU A 8 -13.06 -130.45 -25.04
C LEU A 8 -13.38 -129.30 -26.03
N PRO A 9 -14.00 -129.54 -27.21
CA PRO A 9 -14.35 -128.45 -28.14
C PRO A 9 -15.42 -127.50 -27.58
N ILE A 10 -16.34 -127.98 -26.73
CA ILE A 10 -17.36 -127.14 -26.08
C ILE A 10 -16.71 -126.19 -25.08
N VAL A 11 -15.76 -126.68 -24.27
CA VAL A 11 -15.00 -125.85 -23.33
C VAL A 11 -14.14 -124.83 -24.08
N ILE A 12 -13.45 -125.26 -25.15
CA ILE A 12 -12.67 -124.34 -26.00
C ILE A 12 -13.58 -123.25 -26.59
N SER A 13 -14.77 -123.61 -27.09
CA SER A 13 -15.75 -122.63 -27.59
C SER A 13 -16.19 -121.63 -26.52
N HIS A 14 -16.46 -122.08 -25.28
CA HIS A 14 -16.83 -121.18 -24.18
C HIS A 14 -15.68 -120.27 -23.77
N VAL A 15 -14.44 -120.77 -23.76
CA VAL A 15 -13.25 -119.95 -23.49
C VAL A 15 -13.06 -118.89 -24.57
N VAL A 16 -13.25 -119.24 -25.85
CA VAL A 16 -13.19 -118.27 -26.95
C VAL A 16 -14.27 -117.20 -26.80
N ILE A 17 -15.52 -117.60 -26.50
CA ILE A 17 -16.62 -116.65 -26.27
C ILE A 17 -16.32 -115.74 -25.07
N LEU A 18 -15.81 -116.29 -23.96
CA LEU A 18 -15.42 -115.52 -22.78
C LEU A 18 -14.32 -114.51 -23.13
N VAL A 19 -13.29 -114.92 -23.88
CA VAL A 19 -12.20 -114.03 -24.31
C VAL A 19 -12.74 -112.91 -25.20
N VAL A 20 -13.62 -113.23 -26.15
CA VAL A 20 -14.26 -112.21 -27.01
C VAL A 20 -15.09 -111.24 -26.17
N ILE A 21 -15.89 -111.75 -25.22
CA ILE A 21 -16.67 -110.91 -24.30
C ILE A 21 -15.76 -110.01 -23.46
N ILE A 22 -14.67 -110.55 -22.90
CA ILE A 22 -13.69 -109.76 -22.14
C ILE A 22 -13.06 -108.68 -23.01
N ILE A 23 -12.71 -108.98 -24.27
CA ILE A 23 -12.16 -107.99 -25.20
C ILE A 23 -13.20 -106.91 -25.51
N VAL A 24 -14.45 -107.27 -25.76
CA VAL A 24 -15.54 -106.32 -26.04
C VAL A 24 -15.83 -105.45 -24.82
N ILE A 25 -15.95 -106.03 -23.62
CA ILE A 25 -16.16 -105.30 -22.37
C ILE A 25 -14.99 -104.36 -22.09
N ARG A 26 -13.75 -104.85 -22.24
CA ARG A 26 -12.55 -104.03 -22.03
C ARG A 26 -12.50 -102.89 -23.04
N ARG A 27 -12.87 -103.11 -24.29
CA ARG A 27 -12.89 -102.08 -25.33
C ARG A 27 -13.99 -101.05 -25.11
N LEU A 28 -15.20 -101.48 -24.72
CA LEU A 28 -16.35 -100.61 -24.53
C LEU A 28 -16.24 -99.81 -23.21
N LEU A 29 -15.98 -100.49 -22.09
CA LEU A 29 -15.90 -99.83 -20.78
C LEU A 29 -14.67 -98.93 -20.64
N LEU A 30 -13.47 -99.39 -21.04
CA LEU A 30 -12.27 -98.55 -20.90
C LEU A 30 -12.30 -97.34 -21.83
N SER A 31 -12.96 -97.44 -22.99
CA SER A 31 -13.11 -96.29 -23.89
C SER A 31 -13.98 -95.21 -23.24
N ASP A 32 -15.16 -95.58 -22.75
CA ASP A 32 -16.14 -94.58 -22.31
C ASP A 32 -15.87 -94.08 -20.88
N THR A 33 -15.45 -94.95 -19.97
CA THR A 33 -15.16 -94.55 -18.57
C THR A 33 -13.84 -93.81 -18.43
N MET A 34 -12.78 -94.20 -19.14
CA MET A 34 -11.50 -93.51 -19.05
C MET A 34 -11.57 -92.11 -19.68
N SER A 35 -12.29 -91.98 -20.81
CA SER A 35 -12.57 -90.69 -21.43
C SER A 35 -13.43 -89.77 -20.54
N ALA A 36 -14.41 -90.33 -19.83
CA ALA A 36 -15.23 -89.56 -18.88
C ALA A 36 -14.41 -89.07 -17.68
N VAL A 37 -13.54 -89.91 -17.11
CA VAL A 37 -12.64 -89.54 -16.01
C VAL A 37 -11.62 -88.49 -16.45
N GLU A 38 -11.08 -88.59 -17.66
CA GLU A 38 -10.12 -87.62 -18.18
C GLU A 38 -10.77 -86.24 -18.45
N ARG A 39 -12.00 -86.22 -18.96
CA ARG A 39 -12.79 -84.98 -19.07
C ARG A 39 -13.06 -84.35 -17.70
N ILE A 40 -13.39 -85.14 -16.68
CA ILE A 40 -13.59 -84.63 -15.31
C ILE A 40 -12.30 -84.02 -14.77
N ARG A 41 -11.15 -84.69 -14.95
CA ARG A 41 -9.85 -84.16 -14.54
C ARG A 41 -9.48 -82.87 -15.27
N GLN A 42 -9.79 -82.76 -16.57
CA GLN A 42 -9.58 -81.52 -17.33
C GLN A 42 -10.48 -80.39 -16.82
N VAL A 43 -11.76 -80.67 -16.56
CA VAL A 43 -12.69 -79.67 -16.01
C VAL A 43 -12.25 -79.22 -14.62
N GLU A 44 -11.85 -80.12 -13.73
CA GLU A 44 -11.31 -79.77 -12.41
C GLU A 44 -10.04 -78.92 -12.52
N ALA A 45 -9.12 -79.27 -13.43
CA ALA A 45 -7.91 -78.50 -13.67
C ALA A 45 -8.20 -77.10 -14.22
N ASP A 46 -9.16 -76.97 -15.14
CA ASP A 46 -9.57 -75.68 -15.70
C ASP A 46 -10.33 -74.82 -14.69
N VAL A 47 -11.16 -75.40 -13.84
CA VAL A 47 -11.81 -74.70 -12.72
C VAL A 47 -10.76 -74.18 -11.76
N ARG A 48 -9.79 -75.01 -11.33
CA ARG A 48 -8.70 -74.56 -10.47
C ARG A 48 -7.89 -73.42 -11.08
N LYS A 49 -7.54 -73.52 -12.37
CA LYS A 49 -6.83 -72.43 -13.07
C LYS A 49 -7.65 -71.14 -13.11
N LYS A 50 -8.96 -71.22 -13.35
CA LYS A 50 -9.86 -70.06 -13.33
C LYS A 50 -9.99 -69.47 -11.93
N GLU A 51 -10.11 -70.29 -10.89
CA GLU A 51 -10.14 -69.84 -9.49
C GLU A 51 -8.84 -69.13 -9.10
N GLU A 52 -7.69 -69.68 -9.48
CA GLU A 52 -6.39 -69.03 -9.25
C GLU A 52 -6.25 -67.72 -10.01
N ALA A 53 -6.70 -67.66 -11.27
CA ALA A 53 -6.68 -66.44 -12.07
C ALA A 53 -7.58 -65.35 -11.45
N ILE A 54 -8.83 -65.70 -11.10
CA ILE A 54 -9.77 -64.78 -10.44
C ILE A 54 -9.18 -64.29 -9.12
N ARG A 55 -8.56 -65.17 -8.34
CA ARG A 55 -7.94 -64.79 -7.06
C ARG A 55 -6.77 -63.82 -7.27
N ARG A 56 -5.92 -64.04 -8.28
CA ARG A 56 -4.84 -63.11 -8.62
C ARG A 56 -5.37 -61.76 -9.07
N ASP A 57 -6.39 -61.73 -9.92
CA ASP A 57 -7.02 -60.50 -10.39
C ASP A 57 -7.63 -59.71 -9.21
N ILE A 58 -8.28 -60.39 -8.26
CA ILE A 58 -8.79 -59.76 -7.04
C ILE A 58 -7.65 -59.19 -6.20
N GLU A 59 -6.59 -59.95 -5.94
CA GLU A 59 -5.43 -59.48 -5.15
C GLU A 59 -4.71 -58.31 -5.83
N GLU A 60 -4.63 -58.29 -7.16
CA GLU A 60 -4.04 -57.19 -7.94
C GLU A 60 -4.92 -55.94 -7.86
N HIS A 61 -6.23 -56.07 -8.08
CA HIS A 61 -7.17 -54.97 -7.96
C HIS A 61 -7.25 -54.40 -6.53
N GLU A 62 -7.18 -55.24 -5.50
CA GLU A 62 -7.13 -54.79 -4.10
C GLU A 62 -5.86 -54.00 -3.82
N LYS A 63 -4.69 -54.46 -4.32
CA LYS A 63 -3.42 -53.74 -4.18
C LYS A 63 -3.45 -52.40 -4.92
N ASP A 64 -3.95 -52.38 -6.15
CA ASP A 64 -4.06 -51.16 -6.94
C ASP A 64 -5.03 -50.16 -6.31
N PHE A 65 -6.16 -50.63 -5.79
CA PHE A 65 -7.12 -49.79 -5.08
C PHE A 65 -6.54 -49.25 -3.78
N ALA A 66 -5.85 -50.09 -2.99
CA ALA A 66 -5.16 -49.66 -1.78
C ALA A 66 -4.10 -48.60 -2.09
N LYS A 67 -3.29 -48.81 -3.13
CA LYS A 67 -2.26 -47.86 -3.58
C LYS A 67 -2.88 -46.53 -4.00
N LYS A 68 -3.89 -46.55 -4.88
CA LYS A 68 -4.59 -45.33 -5.32
C LYS A 68 -5.26 -44.60 -4.15
N LYS A 69 -5.81 -45.33 -3.19
CA LYS A 69 -6.39 -44.74 -1.98
C LYS A 69 -5.32 -44.04 -1.15
N THR A 70 -4.18 -44.68 -0.90
CA THR A 70 -3.08 -44.07 -0.16
C THR A 70 -2.49 -42.86 -0.90
N GLU A 71 -2.34 -42.93 -2.22
CA GLU A 71 -1.89 -41.81 -3.04
C GLU A 71 -2.86 -40.62 -2.95
N ALA A 72 -4.16 -40.87 -3.10
CA ALA A 72 -5.19 -39.84 -2.97
C ALA A 72 -5.23 -39.22 -1.56
N GLU A 73 -5.08 -40.03 -0.51
CA GLU A 73 -4.99 -39.54 0.88
C GLU A 73 -3.75 -38.66 1.09
N GLN A 74 -2.60 -39.05 0.54
CA GLN A 74 -1.37 -38.25 0.60
C GLN A 74 -1.48 -36.94 -0.16
N GLU A 75 -2.07 -36.95 -1.36
CA GLU A 75 -2.32 -35.74 -2.14
C GLU A 75 -3.29 -34.80 -1.43
N LEU A 76 -4.37 -35.35 -0.87
CA LEU A 76 -5.33 -34.58 -0.07
C LEU A 76 -4.65 -33.95 1.14
N GLN A 77 -3.80 -34.69 1.85
CA GLN A 77 -3.06 -34.18 3.01
C GLN A 77 -2.09 -33.08 2.60
N LYS A 78 -1.30 -33.28 1.54
CA LYS A 78 -0.41 -32.24 1.00
C LYS A 78 -1.17 -30.98 0.59
N HIS A 79 -2.32 -31.14 -0.06
CA HIS A 79 -3.16 -30.03 -0.48
C HIS A 79 -3.73 -29.28 0.73
N ARG A 80 -4.16 -29.99 1.78
CA ARG A 80 -4.62 -29.38 3.04
C ARG A 80 -3.50 -28.58 3.70
N GLU A 81 -2.34 -29.18 3.89
CA GLU A 81 -1.18 -28.50 4.50
C GLU A 81 -0.72 -27.28 3.69
N ALA A 82 -0.72 -27.38 2.36
CA ALA A 82 -0.42 -26.25 1.49
C ALA A 82 -1.47 -25.14 1.64
N SER A 83 -2.76 -25.50 1.64
CA SER A 83 -3.86 -24.55 1.82
C SER A 83 -3.79 -23.87 3.18
N GLU A 84 -3.51 -24.61 4.26
CA GLU A 84 -3.36 -24.07 5.61
C GLU A 84 -2.19 -23.09 5.71
N LYS A 85 -1.04 -23.42 5.09
CA LYS A 85 0.11 -22.52 5.01
C LYS A 85 -0.21 -21.24 4.24
N GLU A 86 -0.88 -21.35 3.10
CA GLU A 86 -1.27 -20.18 2.30
C GLU A 86 -2.30 -19.31 3.02
N VAL A 87 -3.29 -19.90 3.70
CA VAL A 87 -4.24 -19.16 4.54
C VAL A 87 -3.52 -18.46 5.70
N SER A 88 -2.55 -19.13 6.33
CA SER A 88 -1.78 -18.55 7.42
C SER A 88 -0.94 -17.36 6.94
N LYS A 89 -0.23 -17.50 5.82
CA LYS A 89 0.52 -16.39 5.19
C LYS A 89 -0.40 -15.24 4.80
N MET A 90 -1.55 -15.53 4.18
CA MET A 90 -2.51 -14.49 3.79
C MET A 90 -3.03 -13.75 5.03
N ARG A 91 -3.32 -14.46 6.11
CA ARG A 91 -3.74 -13.85 7.38
C ARG A 91 -2.65 -12.98 7.98
N GLU A 92 -1.41 -13.45 8.02
CA GLU A 92 -0.26 -12.66 8.49
C GLU A 92 -0.04 -11.42 7.64
N GLN A 93 -0.16 -11.54 6.32
CA GLN A 93 -0.04 -10.42 5.39
C GLN A 93 -1.14 -9.39 5.62
N VAL A 94 -2.41 -9.81 5.70
CA VAL A 94 -3.53 -8.91 6.00
C VAL A 94 -3.34 -8.19 7.34
N LEU A 95 -2.87 -8.89 8.38
CA LEU A 95 -2.60 -8.28 9.68
C LEU A 95 -1.41 -7.31 9.63
N SER A 96 -0.34 -7.65 8.89
CA SER A 96 0.80 -6.77 8.67
C SER A 96 0.38 -5.50 7.93
N ASP A 97 -0.38 -5.64 6.85
CA ASP A 97 -0.83 -4.52 6.01
C ASP A 97 -1.80 -3.63 6.79
N ALA A 98 -2.72 -4.21 7.56
CA ALA A 98 -3.60 -3.45 8.46
C ALA A 98 -2.82 -2.69 9.54
N LYS A 99 -1.76 -3.28 10.12
CA LYS A 99 -0.90 -2.60 11.09
C LYS A 99 -0.13 -1.44 10.45
N LYS A 100 0.50 -1.67 9.30
CA LYS A 100 1.22 -0.63 8.55
C LYS A 100 0.30 0.52 8.16
N GLU A 101 -0.90 0.22 7.69
CA GLU A 101 -1.88 1.25 7.35
C GLU A 101 -2.35 2.01 8.59
N GLY A 102 -2.59 1.32 9.71
CA GLY A 102 -2.89 1.94 10.99
C GLY A 102 -1.77 2.89 11.46
N GLU A 103 -0.52 2.44 11.42
CA GLU A 103 0.65 3.28 11.74
C GLU A 103 0.77 4.48 10.80
N ARG A 104 0.53 4.29 9.51
CA ARG A 104 0.53 5.36 8.50
C ARG A 104 -0.55 6.41 8.79
N VAL A 105 -1.75 5.98 9.15
CA VAL A 105 -2.85 6.87 9.53
C VAL A 105 -2.49 7.67 10.78
N ILE A 106 -1.90 7.03 11.80
CA ILE A 106 -1.48 7.71 13.04
C ILE A 106 -0.36 8.71 12.75
N ASP A 107 0.66 8.34 11.96
CA ASP A 107 1.75 9.25 11.59
C ASP A 107 1.23 10.45 10.79
N GLN A 108 0.34 10.20 9.83
CA GLN A 108 -0.30 11.26 9.06
C GLN A 108 -1.19 12.16 9.93
N ALA A 109 -1.92 11.59 10.90
CA ALA A 109 -2.71 12.36 11.86
C ALA A 109 -1.81 13.25 12.73
N LYS A 110 -0.68 12.75 13.24
CA LYS A 110 0.28 13.54 14.02
C LYS A 110 0.92 14.66 13.19
N LYS A 111 1.32 14.38 11.95
CA LYS A 111 1.86 15.40 11.03
C LYS A 111 0.83 16.48 10.72
N ASN A 112 -0.43 16.08 10.51
CA ASN A 112 -1.52 17.03 10.31
C ASN A 112 -1.82 17.84 11.58
N GLU A 113 -1.80 17.21 12.76
CA GLU A 113 -1.96 17.91 14.04
C GLU A 113 -0.88 18.99 14.21
N GLU A 114 0.38 18.64 13.97
CA GLU A 114 1.49 19.59 14.08
C GLU A 114 1.37 20.72 13.05
N LYS A 115 0.99 20.40 11.81
CA LYS A 115 0.73 21.40 10.78
C LYS A 115 -0.41 22.35 11.16
N ILE A 116 -1.52 21.82 11.66
CA ILE A 116 -2.66 22.61 12.13
C ILE A 116 -2.23 23.47 13.32
N ARG A 117 -1.46 22.94 14.27
CA ARG A 117 -0.92 23.70 15.40
C ARG A 117 -0.08 24.88 14.92
N GLN A 118 0.83 24.65 13.97
CA GLN A 118 1.65 25.70 13.39
C GLN A 118 0.81 26.76 12.66
N GLN A 119 -0.18 26.33 11.88
CA GLN A 119 -1.12 27.24 11.21
C GLN A 119 -1.94 28.06 12.21
N ILE A 120 -2.45 27.44 13.27
CA ILE A 120 -3.19 28.14 14.33
C ILE A 120 -2.29 29.19 14.98
N VAL A 121 -1.03 28.86 15.28
CA VAL A 121 -0.09 29.82 15.86
C VAL A 121 0.16 30.99 14.89
N GLN A 122 0.36 30.73 13.61
CA GLN A 122 0.52 31.79 12.59
C GLN A 122 -0.73 32.66 12.46
N ASP A 123 -1.91 32.06 12.36
CA ASP A 123 -3.19 32.78 12.29
C ASP A 123 -3.43 33.61 13.56
N MET A 124 -3.04 33.10 14.73
CA MET A 124 -3.13 33.82 15.99
C MET A 124 -2.15 35.00 16.04
N GLU A 125 -0.93 34.83 15.51
CA GLU A 125 0.06 35.91 15.39
C GLU A 125 -0.46 37.04 14.50
N GLU A 126 -0.99 36.72 13.32
CA GLU A 126 -1.57 37.70 12.41
C GLU A 126 -2.76 38.43 13.05
N LYS A 127 -3.67 37.68 13.70
CA LYS A 127 -4.82 38.27 14.41
C LYS A 127 -4.39 39.14 15.58
N ALA A 128 -3.36 38.77 16.34
CA ALA A 128 -2.88 39.55 17.47
C ALA A 128 -2.33 40.91 17.01
N VAL A 129 -1.59 40.94 15.90
CA VAL A 129 -1.08 42.18 15.31
C VAL A 129 -2.21 43.05 14.77
N ASN A 130 -3.17 42.45 14.06
CA ASN A 130 -4.35 43.17 13.57
C ASN A 130 -5.18 43.76 14.71
N TYR A 131 -5.46 42.98 15.76
CA TYR A 131 -6.17 43.49 16.95
C TYR A 131 -5.38 44.59 17.66
N GLY A 132 -4.05 44.47 17.77
CA GLY A 132 -3.20 45.54 18.30
C GLY A 132 -3.36 46.84 17.49
N GLY A 133 -3.44 46.73 16.18
CA GLY A 133 -3.69 47.85 15.28
C GLY A 133 -5.08 48.48 15.41
N GLU A 134 -6.13 47.65 15.53
CA GLU A 134 -7.49 48.13 15.77
C GLU A 134 -7.62 48.81 17.13
N VAL A 135 -7.02 48.25 18.17
CA VAL A 135 -6.98 48.87 19.51
C VAL A 135 -6.24 50.20 19.46
N PHE A 136 -5.14 50.30 18.71
CA PHE A 136 -4.45 51.57 18.49
C PHE A 136 -5.38 52.60 17.83
N LYS A 137 -6.10 52.24 16.77
CA LYS A 137 -7.07 53.14 16.11
C LYS A 137 -8.20 53.60 17.04
N LEU A 138 -8.64 52.75 17.99
CA LEU A 138 -9.71 53.09 18.93
C LEU A 138 -9.24 53.96 20.10
N VAL A 139 -8.00 53.76 20.56
CA VAL A 139 -7.46 54.45 21.74
C VAL A 139 -6.90 55.84 21.38
N PHE A 140 -6.32 55.98 20.19
CA PHE A 140 -5.69 57.22 19.75
C PHE A 140 -6.70 58.08 18.96
N SER A 141 -6.83 59.35 19.34
CA SER A 141 -7.65 60.30 18.57
C SER A 141 -7.01 60.61 17.23
N ASP A 142 -7.81 61.07 16.25
CA ASP A 142 -7.33 61.44 14.92
C ASP A 142 -6.19 62.48 14.95
N GLU A 143 -6.22 63.40 15.91
CA GLU A 143 -5.20 64.43 16.11
C GLU A 143 -3.88 63.85 16.63
N LEU A 144 -3.93 62.87 17.54
CA LEU A 144 -2.73 62.22 18.05
C LEU A 144 -2.13 61.25 17.02
N ALA A 145 -2.99 60.56 16.26
CA ALA A 145 -2.57 59.74 15.13
C ALA A 145 -1.82 60.57 14.06
N GLU A 146 -2.28 61.79 13.77
CA GLU A 146 -1.61 62.69 12.82
C GLU A 146 -0.21 63.11 13.27
N GLN A 147 -0.06 63.44 14.57
CA GLN A 147 1.25 63.78 15.14
C GLN A 147 2.21 62.58 15.13
N ILE A 148 1.68 61.38 15.42
CA ILE A 148 2.46 60.14 15.37
C ILE A 148 2.88 59.85 13.93
N ASP A 149 1.97 59.94 12.95
CA ASP A 149 2.28 59.76 11.53
C ASP A 149 3.41 60.68 11.06
N GLY A 150 3.33 61.98 11.39
CA GLY A 150 4.39 62.94 11.06
C GLY A 150 5.74 62.53 11.65
N LYS A 151 5.78 62.07 12.91
CA LYS A 151 7.01 61.60 13.56
C LYS A 151 7.55 60.30 12.96
N PHE A 152 6.69 59.40 12.53
CA PHE A 152 7.08 58.16 11.86
C PHE A 152 7.70 58.44 10.49
N ILE A 153 7.16 59.41 9.75
CA ILE A 153 7.74 59.87 8.48
C ILE A 153 9.12 60.47 8.73
N ASP A 154 9.28 61.32 9.75
CA ASP A 154 10.57 61.91 10.09
C ASP A 154 11.61 60.83 10.49
N GLU A 155 11.24 59.85 11.31
CA GLU A 155 12.11 58.73 11.72
C GLU A 155 12.55 57.90 10.50
N LEU A 156 11.64 57.64 9.56
CA LEU A 156 11.96 56.95 8.31
C LEU A 156 12.91 57.77 7.42
N LEU A 157 12.68 59.08 7.29
CA LEU A 157 13.56 59.97 6.54
C LEU A 157 14.96 60.04 7.15
N ASP A 158 15.06 60.10 8.47
CA ASP A 158 16.34 60.08 9.19
C ASP A 158 17.04 58.72 9.03
N ALA A 159 16.30 57.61 9.06
CA ALA A 159 16.85 56.28 8.79
C ALA A 159 17.37 56.14 7.34
N LEU A 160 16.64 56.69 6.35
CA LEU A 160 17.09 56.77 4.95
C LEU A 160 18.36 57.62 4.81
N GLU A 161 18.49 58.69 5.61
CA GLU A 161 19.69 59.52 5.66
C GLU A 161 20.92 58.76 6.18
N GLN A 162 20.71 57.77 7.07
CA GLN A 162 21.80 56.93 7.61
C GLN A 162 22.16 55.72 6.74
N ILE A 163 21.34 55.34 5.76
CA ILE A 163 21.67 54.26 4.83
C ILE A 163 22.78 54.72 3.87
N ASP A 164 23.90 53.99 3.84
CA ASP A 164 25.04 54.24 2.95
C ASP A 164 24.66 54.03 1.48
N SER A 165 24.78 55.08 0.68
CA SER A 165 24.49 55.11 -0.77
C SER A 165 25.40 54.20 -1.60
N SER A 166 26.47 53.68 -1.01
CA SER A 166 27.44 52.78 -1.65
C SER A 166 26.99 51.32 -1.75
N SER A 167 25.86 50.94 -1.14
CA SER A 167 25.39 49.54 -1.13
C SER A 167 24.21 49.23 -2.05
N ILE A 168 23.63 50.25 -2.73
CA ILE A 168 22.38 50.08 -3.48
C ILE A 168 22.42 50.86 -4.81
N THR A 169 22.52 50.14 -5.93
CA THR A 169 22.23 50.67 -7.27
C THR A 169 20.73 50.58 -7.53
N VAL A 170 20.04 51.72 -7.54
CA VAL A 170 18.61 51.80 -7.84
C VAL A 170 18.42 52.30 -9.27
N ASP A 171 18.14 51.39 -10.21
CA ASP A 171 17.75 51.70 -11.59
C ASP A 171 16.23 51.98 -11.68
N ALA A 172 15.70 52.89 -10.87
CA ALA A 172 14.26 53.20 -10.87
C ALA A 172 13.97 54.70 -11.02
N SER A 173 13.33 55.05 -12.13
CA SER A 173 12.85 56.40 -12.44
C SER A 173 11.59 56.82 -11.66
N THR A 174 11.04 55.94 -10.83
CA THR A 174 9.77 56.12 -10.09
C THR A 174 9.85 55.55 -8.68
N ALA A 175 9.44 56.35 -7.69
CA ALA A 175 9.29 55.96 -6.29
C ALA A 175 7.80 55.84 -5.99
N ASP A 176 7.36 54.65 -5.60
CA ASP A 176 6.02 54.46 -5.05
C ASP A 176 6.10 54.71 -3.55
N PHE A 177 5.36 55.71 -3.08
CA PHE A 177 5.28 56.07 -1.68
C PHE A 177 3.86 55.77 -1.21
N LYS A 178 3.72 54.84 -0.27
CA LYS A 178 2.44 54.55 0.36
C LYS A 178 2.44 55.12 1.77
N SER A 179 1.46 55.98 2.04
CA SER A 179 1.26 56.56 3.37
C SER A 179 -0.18 56.34 3.83
N SER A 180 -0.35 56.24 5.15
CA SER A 180 -1.67 56.20 5.80
C SER A 180 -2.46 57.50 5.58
N ARG A 181 -1.75 58.64 5.48
CA ARG A 181 -2.30 60.00 5.35
C ARG A 181 -1.45 60.87 4.40
N PRO A 182 -1.99 61.98 3.87
CA PRO A 182 -1.26 62.89 3.00
C PRO A 182 0.01 63.44 3.68
N ILE A 183 1.13 63.41 2.97
CA ILE A 183 2.43 63.87 3.52
C ILE A 183 2.44 65.40 3.64
N ALA A 184 3.01 65.93 4.73
CA ALA A 184 3.17 67.37 4.89
C ALA A 184 4.08 67.97 3.78
N PRO A 185 3.80 69.20 3.28
CA PRO A 185 4.59 69.81 2.21
C PRO A 185 6.08 69.93 2.52
N GLU A 186 6.43 70.12 3.79
CA GLU A 186 7.82 70.22 4.28
C GLU A 186 8.57 68.90 4.18
N GLN A 187 7.91 67.78 4.50
CA GLN A 187 8.47 66.44 4.43
C GLN A 187 8.64 65.98 2.98
N LYS A 188 7.73 66.39 2.08
CA LYS A 188 7.83 66.15 0.65
C LYS A 188 9.09 66.79 0.03
N VAL A 189 9.38 68.04 0.41
CA VAL A 189 10.60 68.75 -0.05
C VAL A 189 11.86 68.10 0.52
N ARG A 190 11.82 67.61 1.77
CA ARG A 190 12.95 66.90 2.39
C ARG A 190 13.21 65.54 1.71
N LEU A 191 12.15 64.82 1.37
CA LEU A 191 12.22 63.55 0.62
C LEU A 191 12.76 63.75 -0.79
N GLU A 192 12.28 64.76 -1.53
CA GLU A 192 12.79 65.09 -2.88
C GLU A 192 14.29 65.40 -2.85
N LYS A 193 14.76 66.20 -1.87
CA LYS A 193 16.19 66.51 -1.71
C LYS A 193 17.03 65.28 -1.37
N LEU A 194 16.57 64.44 -0.43
CA LEU A 194 17.29 63.22 -0.04
C LEU A 194 17.37 62.20 -1.20
N LEU A 195 16.30 62.09 -2.00
CA LEU A 195 16.28 61.24 -3.18
C LEU A 195 17.19 61.79 -4.29
N ASP A 196 17.20 63.10 -4.51
CA ASP A 196 18.09 63.77 -5.47
C ASP A 196 19.58 63.64 -5.06
N GLU A 197 19.89 63.83 -3.77
CA GLU A 197 21.27 63.78 -3.25
C GLU A 197 21.84 62.36 -3.17
N LYS A 198 21.03 61.35 -2.79
CA LYS A 198 21.53 59.98 -2.59
C LYS A 198 21.39 59.06 -3.81
N PHE A 199 20.36 59.24 -4.63
CA PHE A 199 20.05 58.31 -5.73
C PHE A 199 20.24 58.94 -7.12
N GLY A 200 20.54 60.24 -7.21
CA GLY A 200 20.95 60.91 -8.46
C GLY A 200 19.93 60.87 -9.60
N ALA A 201 18.68 60.50 -9.29
CA ALA A 201 17.60 60.36 -10.26
C ALA A 201 16.50 61.37 -9.95
N LYS A 202 16.00 62.06 -10.98
CA LYS A 202 14.75 62.84 -10.88
C LYS A 202 13.57 61.88 -10.74
N VAL A 203 13.36 61.37 -9.55
CA VAL A 203 12.36 60.35 -9.28
C VAL A 203 10.99 61.02 -9.20
N LYS A 204 10.04 60.57 -10.04
CA LYS A 204 8.63 60.98 -9.87
C LYS A 204 8.03 60.22 -8.68
N ILE A 205 7.65 60.94 -7.64
CA ILE A 205 6.97 60.38 -6.46
C ILE A 205 5.50 60.13 -6.81
N GLN A 206 5.08 58.87 -6.77
CA GLN A 206 3.66 58.49 -6.82
C GLN A 206 3.18 58.22 -5.39
N GLU A 207 2.40 59.16 -4.86
CA GLU A 207 1.75 59.03 -3.56
C GLU A 207 0.49 58.17 -3.71
N LYS A 208 0.43 57.07 -2.95
CA LYS A 208 -0.76 56.22 -2.83
C LYS A 208 -1.20 56.20 -1.39
N ILE A 209 -2.40 56.70 -1.13
CA ILE A 209 -3.01 56.65 0.20
C ILE A 209 -3.58 55.24 0.40
N ASP A 210 -3.13 54.54 1.42
CA ASP A 210 -3.61 53.21 1.78
C ASP A 210 -4.14 53.24 3.23
N GLU A 211 -5.47 53.26 3.39
CA GLU A 211 -6.14 53.32 4.69
C GLU A 211 -5.92 52.07 5.57
N ASN A 212 -5.40 50.98 4.97
CA ASN A 212 -4.98 49.79 5.71
C ASN A 212 -3.64 49.98 6.42
N LEU A 213 -2.83 50.97 6.04
CA LEU A 213 -1.67 51.37 6.83
C LEU A 213 -2.19 52.10 8.08
N LEU A 214 -1.98 51.49 9.25
CA LEU A 214 -2.38 52.07 10.53
C LEU A 214 -1.72 53.43 10.76
N ALA A 215 -0.43 53.51 10.41
CA ALA A 215 0.41 54.70 10.50
C ALA A 215 1.79 54.45 9.86
N GLY A 216 2.48 55.51 9.46
CA GLY A 216 3.82 55.46 8.84
C GLY A 216 3.81 55.28 7.32
N VAL A 217 4.95 54.86 6.77
CA VAL A 217 5.23 54.92 5.32
C VAL A 217 5.91 53.66 4.81
N VAL A 218 5.53 53.26 3.60
CA VAL A 218 6.25 52.28 2.79
C VAL A 218 6.84 52.96 1.56
N LEU A 219 8.16 52.89 1.42
CA LEU A 219 8.90 53.41 0.28
C LEU A 219 9.35 52.25 -0.60
N LYS A 220 8.92 52.26 -1.86
CA LYS A 220 9.36 51.29 -2.87
C LYS A 220 10.12 51.99 -4.00
N LEU A 221 11.39 51.64 -4.13
CA LEU A 221 12.36 52.17 -5.08
C LEU A 221 12.96 51.02 -5.89
N GLY A 222 12.30 50.62 -6.99
CA GLY A 222 12.77 49.53 -7.85
C GLY A 222 12.86 48.19 -7.09
N SER A 223 14.09 47.75 -6.78
CA SER A 223 14.39 46.53 -6.02
C SER A 223 14.46 46.74 -4.50
N LEU A 224 14.46 48.00 -4.02
CA LEU A 224 14.51 48.34 -2.60
C LEU A 224 13.10 48.65 -2.09
N GLU A 225 12.63 47.89 -1.11
CA GLU A 225 11.38 48.14 -0.38
C GLU A 225 11.73 48.36 1.10
N ILE A 226 11.42 49.56 1.60
CA ILE A 226 11.61 49.94 2.99
C ILE A 226 10.23 50.18 3.57
N ASP A 227 9.82 49.29 4.47
CA ASP A 227 8.55 49.36 5.19
C ASP A 227 8.79 49.89 6.61
N GLY A 228 8.57 51.20 6.78
CA GLY A 228 8.59 51.89 8.07
C GLY A 228 7.20 52.00 8.71
N SER A 229 6.23 51.19 8.28
CA SER A 229 4.87 51.27 8.81
C SER A 229 4.83 50.79 10.28
N LEU A 230 3.89 51.36 11.03
CA LEU A 230 3.61 50.91 12.39
C LEU A 230 3.26 49.42 12.43
N LEU A 231 2.54 48.92 11.42
CA LEU A 231 2.17 47.51 11.30
C LEU A 231 3.41 46.60 11.19
N ASN A 232 4.41 47.00 10.40
CA ASN A 232 5.66 46.24 10.30
C ASN A 232 6.44 46.26 11.63
N ARG A 233 6.54 47.40 12.31
CA ARG A 233 7.16 47.46 13.66
C ARG A 233 6.42 46.62 14.69
N PHE A 234 5.09 46.55 14.63
CA PHE A 234 4.29 45.65 15.48
C PHE A 234 4.61 44.18 15.21
N ASN A 235 4.75 43.79 13.94
CA ASN A 235 5.19 42.44 13.56
C ASN A 235 6.60 42.13 14.09
N GLU A 236 7.57 43.05 13.90
CA GLU A 236 8.94 42.87 14.39
C GLU A 236 9.00 42.76 15.92
N ALA A 237 8.26 43.63 16.62
CA ALA A 237 8.14 43.58 18.07
C ALA A 237 7.48 42.28 18.54
N ALA A 238 6.44 41.80 17.85
CA ALA A 238 5.80 40.51 18.15
C ALA A 238 6.78 39.34 18.00
N VAL A 239 7.62 39.36 16.96
CA VAL A 239 8.70 38.37 16.74
C VAL A 239 9.75 38.42 17.85
N GLU A 240 10.10 39.61 18.34
CA GLU A 240 11.09 39.77 19.40
C GLU A 240 10.55 39.36 20.78
N VAL A 241 9.31 39.72 21.09
CA VAL A 241 8.60 39.24 22.29
C VAL A 241 8.52 37.71 22.28
N LYS A 242 8.25 37.09 21.12
CA LYS A 242 8.27 35.62 20.97
C LYS A 242 9.63 34.99 21.28
N LYS A 243 10.75 35.64 20.91
CA LYS A 243 12.10 35.13 21.26
C LYS A 243 12.33 35.11 22.77
N ASN A 244 11.74 36.07 23.49
CA ASN A 244 11.89 36.23 24.93
C ASN A 244 10.89 35.40 25.76
N ILE A 245 9.72 35.06 25.21
CA ILE A 245 8.70 34.20 25.86
C ILE A 245 8.83 32.74 25.38
N LYS A 246 10.04 32.18 25.36
CA LYS A 246 10.19 30.72 25.21
C LYS A 246 9.69 30.02 26.49
N PHE A 247 8.52 29.42 26.42
CA PHE A 247 8.09 28.35 27.32
C PHE A 247 8.81 27.03 26.99
#